data_AF-A0A7C5A800-F1
#
_entry.id   AF-A0A7C5A800-F1
#
_cell.length_a   1.000
_cell.length_b   1.000
_cell.length_c   1.000
_cell.angle_alpha   90.00
_cell.angle_beta   90.00
_cell.angle_gamma   90.00
#
_symmetry.space_group_name_H-M   'P 1'
#
loop_
_entity.id
_entity.type
_entity.pdbx_description
1 polymer ?
#
loop_
_entity_poly.entity_id
_entity_poly.type
_entity_poly.pdbx_seq_one_letter_code
_entity_poly.pdbx_strand_id
1 'polypeptide(L)'
;MATVTEERAHWPALQDSLRRMGLVELAAWAFEAGGPLTLLGAQALYFGSPLLRPCFAPGVWRALTSLLEDEAEGRAFAAYLRGEEVSR
;
A
#
# COMPACT_ATOMS: atom_id res chain seq x y z
N MET A 1 -10.00 15.53 10.21
CA MET A 1 -10.23 14.11 10.54
C MET A 1 -11.14 13.49 9.48
N ALA A 2 -10.65 13.34 8.25
CA ALA A 2 -11.34 12.69 7.13
C ALA A 2 -10.30 12.39 6.04
N THR A 3 -9.44 11.37 6.22
CA THR A 3 -8.45 11.00 5.19
C THR A 3 -8.51 9.51 4.87
N VAL A 4 -8.69 8.65 5.87
CA VAL A 4 -8.70 7.18 5.70
C VAL A 4 -9.63 6.71 4.59
N THR A 5 -10.85 7.23 4.52
CA THR A 5 -11.82 6.81 3.49
C THR A 5 -11.41 7.24 2.07
N GLU A 6 -10.80 8.42 1.92
CA GLU A 6 -10.29 8.88 0.62
C GLU A 6 -9.03 8.12 0.22
N GLU A 7 -8.20 7.73 1.19
CA GLU A 7 -7.00 6.91 0.97
C GLU A 7 -7.38 5.50 0.49
N ARG A 8 -8.41 4.90 1.10
CA ARG A 8 -8.99 3.62 0.68
C ARG A 8 -9.57 3.64 -0.73
N ALA A 9 -10.09 4.78 -1.19
CA ALA A 9 -10.58 4.93 -2.56
C ALA A 9 -9.47 4.73 -3.62
N HIS A 10 -8.19 4.87 -3.23
CA HIS A 10 -7.04 4.69 -4.12
C HIS A 10 -6.43 3.28 -4.04
N TRP A 11 -6.91 2.41 -3.16
CA TRP A 11 -6.47 1.00 -3.05
C TRP A 11 -6.52 0.23 -4.36
N PRO A 12 -7.60 0.26 -5.17
CA PRO A 12 -7.63 -0.44 -6.44
C PRO A 12 -6.56 0.06 -7.43
N ALA A 13 -6.32 1.38 -7.49
CA ALA A 13 -5.28 1.96 -8.34
C ALA A 13 -3.85 1.61 -7.85
N LEU A 14 -3.66 1.52 -6.53
CA LEU A 14 -2.42 1.06 -5.92
C LEU A 14 -2.19 -0.43 -6.22
N GLN A 15 -3.20 -1.27 -6.06
CA GLN A 15 -3.18 -2.69 -6.41
C GLN A 15 -2.84 -2.87 -7.89
N ASP A 16 -3.47 -2.14 -8.81
CA ASP A 16 -3.14 -2.20 -10.23
C ASP A 16 -1.68 -1.83 -10.52
N SER A 17 -1.16 -0.83 -9.83
CA SER A 17 0.25 -0.42 -9.96
C SER A 17 1.18 -1.54 -9.45
N LEU A 18 0.87 -2.13 -8.29
CA LEU A 18 1.59 -3.27 -7.73
C LEU A 18 1.51 -4.51 -8.64
N ARG A 19 0.36 -4.77 -9.25
CA ARG A 19 0.14 -5.87 -10.22
C ARG A 19 1.00 -5.71 -11.44
N ARG A 20 1.05 -4.50 -12.03
CA ARG A 20 1.88 -4.21 -13.20
C ARG A 20 3.37 -4.40 -12.93
N MET A 21 3.80 -4.17 -11.70
CA MET A 21 5.18 -4.38 -11.27
C MET A 21 5.47 -5.82 -10.80
N GLY A 22 4.45 -6.69 -10.68
CA GLY A 22 4.60 -8.04 -10.13
C GLY A 22 4.88 -8.08 -8.62
N LEU A 23 4.53 -7.01 -7.89
CA LEU A 23 4.85 -6.83 -6.47
C LEU A 23 3.66 -7.10 -5.53
N VAL A 24 2.50 -7.53 -6.02
CA VAL A 24 1.32 -7.79 -5.18
C VAL A 24 1.60 -8.78 -4.07
N GLU A 25 2.19 -9.92 -4.40
CA GLU A 25 2.49 -10.96 -3.41
C GLU A 25 3.51 -10.49 -2.38
N LEU A 26 4.51 -9.71 -2.81
CA LEU A 26 5.51 -9.13 -1.90
C LEU A 26 4.88 -8.09 -0.97
N ALA A 27 4.00 -7.24 -1.49
CA ALA A 27 3.28 -6.24 -0.72
C ALA A 27 2.32 -6.91 0.28
N ALA A 28 1.54 -7.90 -0.16
CA ALA A 28 0.66 -8.67 0.71
C ALA A 28 1.46 -9.34 1.84
N TRP A 29 2.55 -10.02 1.51
CA TRP A 29 3.44 -10.62 2.51
C TRP A 29 4.04 -9.59 3.47
N ALA A 30 4.49 -8.43 2.97
CA ALA A 30 5.10 -7.38 3.78
C ALA A 30 4.09 -6.76 4.76
N PHE A 31 2.88 -6.46 4.29
CA PHE A 31 1.82 -5.86 5.11
C PHE A 31 1.17 -6.87 6.06
N GLU A 32 1.06 -8.13 5.66
CA GLU A 32 0.53 -9.20 6.50
C GLU A 32 1.48 -9.59 7.63
N ALA A 33 2.80 -9.57 7.37
CA ALA A 33 3.80 -9.82 8.40
C ALA A 33 3.75 -8.79 9.55
N GLY A 34 3.04 -7.66 9.37
CA GLY A 34 2.65 -6.72 10.44
C GLY A 34 3.84 -6.25 11.28
N GLY A 35 5.02 -6.18 10.68
CA GLY A 35 6.28 -6.11 11.41
C GLY A 35 7.16 -4.92 11.01
N PRO A 36 8.42 -4.86 11.48
CA PRO A 36 9.36 -3.78 11.17
C PRO A 36 9.66 -3.59 9.67
N LEU A 37 9.16 -4.49 8.82
CA LEU A 37 9.17 -4.32 7.38
C LEU A 37 8.39 -3.09 6.91
N THR A 38 7.34 -2.67 7.62
CA THR A 38 6.62 -1.43 7.28
C THR A 38 7.53 -0.21 7.52
N LEU A 39 8.32 -0.23 8.60
CA LEU A 39 9.30 0.81 8.91
C LEU A 39 10.46 0.83 7.91
N LEU A 40 10.96 -0.35 7.51
CA LEU A 40 11.98 -0.47 6.46
C LEU A 40 11.43 -0.04 5.09
N GLY A 41 10.18 -0.39 4.80
CA GLY A 41 9.44 0.03 3.62
C GLY A 41 9.29 1.55 3.58
N ALA A 42 8.99 2.20 4.70
CA ALA A 42 8.81 3.66 4.78
C ALA A 42 10.14 4.36 4.51
N GLN A 43 11.24 3.85 5.05
CA GLN A 43 12.58 4.36 4.78
C GLN A 43 12.99 4.12 3.33
N ALA A 44 12.77 2.93 2.79
CA ALA A 44 13.04 2.62 1.39
C ALA A 44 12.18 3.47 0.44
N LEU A 45 10.92 3.73 0.79
CA LEU A 45 9.99 4.57 0.04
C LEU A 45 10.39 6.03 0.09
N TYR A 46 10.90 6.52 1.23
CA TYR A 46 11.41 7.88 1.36
C TYR A 46 12.68 8.09 0.52
N PHE A 47 13.63 7.16 0.59
CA PHE A 47 14.84 7.20 -0.25
C PHE A 47 14.55 6.94 -1.74
N GLY A 48 13.59 6.07 -2.05
CA GLY A 48 13.14 5.74 -3.40
C GLY A 48 12.09 6.71 -3.95
N SER A 49 11.60 7.66 -3.15
CA SER A 49 10.56 8.63 -3.52
C SER A 49 10.80 9.31 -4.86
N PRO A 50 11.99 9.86 -5.19
CA PRO A 50 12.21 10.51 -6.48
C PRO A 50 12.09 9.55 -7.68
N LEU A 51 12.37 8.26 -7.50
CA LEU A 51 12.25 7.25 -8.56
C LEU A 51 10.83 6.66 -8.63
N LEU A 52 10.15 6.53 -7.49
CA LEU A 52 8.84 5.87 -7.38
C LEU A 52 7.67 6.84 -7.54
N ARG A 53 7.78 8.11 -7.10
CA ARG A 53 6.72 9.13 -7.27
C ARG A 53 6.19 9.27 -8.70
N PRO A 54 7.00 9.21 -9.77
CA PRO A 54 6.47 9.29 -11.14
C PRO A 54 5.63 8.06 -11.54
N CYS A 55 5.84 6.91 -10.88
CA CYS A 55 5.11 5.68 -11.17
C CYS A 55 3.71 5.65 -10.54
N PHE A 56 3.43 6.51 -9.56
CA PHE A 56 2.16 6.53 -8.83
C PHE A 56 1.49 7.90 -8.94
N ALA A 57 0.17 7.93 -9.08
CA ALA A 57 -0.58 9.17 -9.00
C ALA A 57 -0.46 9.79 -7.58
N PRO A 58 -0.56 11.12 -7.42
CA PRO A 58 -0.38 11.78 -6.12
C PRO A 58 -1.31 11.26 -5.01
N GLY A 59 -2.54 10.89 -5.34
CA GLY A 59 -3.49 10.28 -4.39
C GLY A 59 -3.13 8.84 -4.02
N VAL A 60 -2.64 8.07 -4.98
CA VAL A 60 -2.13 6.70 -4.76
C VAL A 60 -0.88 6.71 -3.89
N TRP A 61 0.00 7.68 -4.09
CA TRP A 61 1.19 7.87 -3.25
C TRP A 61 0.83 8.17 -1.80
N ARG A 62 -0.17 9.02 -1.55
CA ARG A 62 -0.66 9.30 -0.18
C ARG A 62 -1.28 8.09 0.47
N ALA A 63 -2.10 7.34 -0.27
CA ALA A 63 -2.67 6.10 0.23
C ALA A 63 -1.56 5.12 0.62
N LEU A 64 -0.54 4.95 -0.22
CA LEU A 64 0.62 4.12 0.11
C LEU A 64 1.34 4.58 1.38
N THR A 65 1.63 5.87 1.54
CA THR A 65 2.27 6.37 2.77
C THR A 65 1.42 6.13 4.01
N SER A 66 0.11 6.33 3.91
CA SER A 66 -0.85 6.10 5.00
C SER A 66 -0.87 4.63 5.43
N LEU A 67 -0.87 3.69 4.47
CA LEU A 67 -0.75 2.25 4.73
C LEU A 67 0.56 1.87 5.46
N LEU A 68 1.63 2.65 5.24
CA LEU A 68 2.91 2.44 5.89
C LEU A 68 3.02 3.14 7.25
N GLU A 69 2.30 4.24 7.46
CA GLU A 69 2.22 4.94 8.74
C GLU A 69 1.33 4.20 9.74
N ASP A 70 0.26 3.56 9.27
CA ASP A 70 -0.71 2.84 10.09
C ASP A 70 -0.68 1.33 9.79
N GLU A 71 -0.21 0.56 10.77
CA GLU A 71 -0.09 -0.89 10.66
C GLU A 71 -1.45 -1.60 10.50
N ALA A 72 -2.53 -1.01 11.04
CA ALA A 72 -3.88 -1.54 10.91
C ALA A 72 -4.44 -1.34 9.48
N GLU A 73 -4.18 -0.18 8.88
CA GLU A 73 -4.45 0.09 7.46
C GLU A 73 -3.66 -0.86 6.55
N GLY A 74 -2.35 -1.04 6.82
CA GLY A 74 -1.51 -1.98 6.09
C GLY A 74 -2.06 -3.41 6.12
N ARG A 75 -2.43 -3.92 7.31
CA ARG A 75 -3.05 -5.25 7.45
C ARG A 75 -4.38 -5.36 6.72
N ALA A 76 -5.22 -4.33 6.75
CA ALA A 76 -6.47 -4.31 6.00
C ALA A 76 -6.23 -4.35 4.48
N PHE A 77 -5.21 -3.64 3.99
CA PHE A 77 -4.81 -3.69 2.59
C PHE A 77 -4.20 -5.04 2.20
N ALA A 78 -3.45 -5.71 3.09
CA ALA A 78 -2.96 -7.07 2.84
C ALA A 78 -4.11 -8.07 2.61
N ALA A 79 -5.15 -7.99 3.46
CA ALA A 79 -6.36 -8.79 3.32
C ALA A 79 -7.10 -8.47 2.01
N TYR A 80 -7.17 -7.20 1.64
CA TYR A 80 -7.71 -6.74 0.35
C TYR A 80 -6.92 -7.32 -0.83
N LEU A 81 -5.58 -7.26 -0.80
CA LEU A 81 -4.71 -7.77 -1.87
C LEU A 81 -4.84 -9.29 -2.08
N ARG A 82 -5.03 -10.06 -1.01
CA ARG A 82 -5.27 -11.51 -1.08
C ARG A 82 -6.60 -11.88 -1.70
N GLY A 83 -7.50 -10.92 -1.88
CA GLY A 83 -8.85 -11.20 -2.32
C GLY A 83 -9.68 -11.91 -1.25
N GLU A 84 -9.39 -11.72 0.04
CA GLU A 84 -10.34 -12.08 1.11
C GLU A 84 -11.60 -11.18 1.06
N GLU A 85 -11.55 -10.09 0.30
CA GLU A 85 -12.71 -9.30 -0.14
C GLU A 85 -13.31 -9.80 -1.48
N VAL A 86 -12.96 -11.01 -1.95
CA VAL A 86 -13.73 -11.72 -2.98
C VAL A 86 -14.77 -12.59 -2.28
N SER A 87 -15.82 -11.93 -1.83
CA SER A 87 -17.10 -12.60 -1.63
C SER A 87 -18.25 -11.62 -1.87
N ARG A 88 -18.54 -11.36 -3.16
CA ARG A 88 -19.87 -11.65 -3.73
C ARG A 88 -19.89 -11.54 -5.25
#